data_AF-A0A967WEK8-F1
#
_entry.id   AF-A0A967WEK8-F1
#
_cell.length_a   1.000
_cell.length_b   1.000
_cell.length_c   1.000
_cell.angle_alpha   90.00
_cell.angle_beta   90.00
_cell.angle_gamma   90.00
#
_symmetry.space_group_name_H-M   'P 1'
#
loop_
_entity.id
_entity.type
_entity.pdbx_description
1 polymer ?
#
loop_
_entity_poly.entity_id
_entity_poly.type
_entity_poly.pdbx_seq_one_letter_code
_entity_poly.pdbx_strand_id
1 'polypeptide(L)' 'AFVWRGMPYKLVGATRFYERREIKDVLAYLRLIHNPYDNVSLARVINVPPRGIGSKTIAQLEKWV' A
#
# COMPACT_ATOMS: atom_id res chain seq x y z
N ALA A 1 29.72 10.68 -0.07
CA ALA A 1 30.65 11.48 0.76
C ALA A 1 30.36 11.35 2.27
N PHE A 2 29.17 11.70 2.76
CA PHE A 2 28.83 11.59 4.18
C PHE A 2 28.74 10.13 4.69
N VAL A 3 28.13 9.22 3.92
CA VAL A 3 28.04 7.78 4.22
C VAL A 3 29.41 7.15 4.48
N TRP A 4 30.37 7.41 3.60
CA TRP A 4 31.73 6.86 3.66
C TRP A 4 32.57 7.39 4.82
N ARG A 5 32.21 8.56 5.37
CA ARG A 5 32.94 9.23 6.45
C ARG A 5 32.31 9.01 7.83
N GLY A 6 31.27 8.17 7.93
CA GLY A 6 30.60 7.88 9.20
C GLY A 6 29.95 9.10 9.87
N MET A 7 29.77 10.21 9.14
CA MET A 7 29.17 11.42 9.70
C MET A 7 27.65 11.24 9.79
N PRO A 8 27.01 11.54 10.93
CA PRO A 8 25.55 11.48 11.04
C PRO A 8 24.93 12.52 10.11
N TYR A 9 24.00 12.09 9.25
CA TYR A 9 23.28 12.96 8.33
C TYR A 9 21.80 12.59 8.28
N LYS A 10 20.95 13.57 8.00
CA LYS A 10 19.50 13.38 7.84
C LYS A 10 19.13 13.62 6.38
N LEU A 11 18.54 12.61 5.76
CA LEU A 11 18.06 12.68 4.38
C LEU A 11 16.68 13.34 4.37
N VAL A 12 16.60 14.58 3.87
CA VAL A 12 15.35 15.34 3.75
C VAL A 12 14.93 15.32 2.28
N GLY A 13 13.70 14.88 1.98
CA GLY A 13 13.17 14.84 0.60
C GLY A 13 13.40 13.55 -0.18
N ALA A 14 13.97 12.51 0.45
CA ALA A 14 13.96 11.15 -0.12
C ALA A 14 12.57 10.51 -0.08
N THR A 15 12.46 9.26 -0.54
CA THR A 15 11.23 8.47 -0.50
C THR A 15 10.54 8.59 0.85
N ARG A 16 9.34 9.18 0.85
CA ARG A 16 8.62 9.45 2.10
C ARG A 16 8.27 8.12 2.76
N PHE A 17 8.34 8.08 4.08
CA PHE A 17 8.03 6.85 4.84
C PHE A 17 6.65 6.28 4.49
N TYR A 18 5.63 7.14 4.39
CA TYR A 18 4.26 6.77 4.03
C TYR A 18 4.05 6.50 2.54
N GLU A 19 5.04 6.74 1.69
CA GLU A 19 4.96 6.39 0.26
C GLU A 19 5.38 4.96 -0.02
N ARG A 20 6.07 4.33 0.94
CA ARG A 20 6.52 2.95 0.86
C ARG A 20 5.34 2.00 0.70
N ARG A 21 5.56 0.95 -0.09
CA ARG A 21 4.51 0.01 -0.49
C ARG A 21 3.93 -0.70 0.73
N GLU A 22 4.79 -1.23 1.59
CA GLU A 22 4.43 -1.93 2.81
C GLU A 22 3.60 -1.07 3.77
N ILE A 23 3.95 0.21 3.91
CA ILE A 23 3.24 1.14 4.80
C ILE A 23 1.85 1.45 4.25
N LYS A 24 1.75 1.70 2.94
CA LYS A 24 0.45 1.97 2.31
C LYS A 24 -0.47 0.74 2.31
N ASP A 25 0.09 -0.46 2.19
CA ASP A 25 -0.69 -1.70 2.21
C ASP A 25 -1.29 -1.93 3.61
N VAL A 26 -0.50 -1.74 4.67
CA VAL A 26 -1.00 -1.78 6.06
C VAL A 26 -2.05 -0.70 6.31
N LEU A 27 -1.82 0.53 5.81
CA LEU A 27 -2.78 1.61 5.95
C LEU A 27 -4.11 1.30 5.25
N ALA A 28 -4.08 0.67 4.08
CA ALA A 28 -5.27 0.25 3.36
C ALA A 28 -6.05 -0.85 4.12
N TYR A 29 -5.36 -1.77 4.80
CA TYR A 29 -6.02 -2.71 5.71
C TYR A 29 -6.75 -2.01 6.85
N LEU A 30 -6.08 -1.06 7.52
CA LEU A 30 -6.70 -0.30 8.62
C LEU A 30 -7.90 0.52 8.15
N ARG A 31 -7.82 1.10 6.95
CA ARG A 31 -8.93 1.83 6.34
C ARG A 31 -10.13 0.93 6.07
N LEU A 32 -9.92 -0.28 5.58
CA LEU A 32 -11.01 -1.24 5.35
C LEU A 32 -11.66 -1.72 6.65
N ILE A 33 -10.88 -1.88 7.72
CA ILE A 33 -11.43 -2.21 9.05
C ILE A 33 -12.36 -1.09 9.53
N HIS A 34 -11.98 0.17 9.30
CA HIS A 34 -12.79 1.32 9.70
C HIS A 34 -13.97 1.60 8.76
N ASN A 35 -13.74 1.51 7.46
CA ASN A 35 -14.72 1.75 6.40
C ASN A 35 -14.67 0.60 5.36
N PRO A 36 -15.56 -0.39 5.49
CA PRO A 36 -15.63 -1.52 4.56
C PRO A 36 -15.99 -1.14 3.12
N TYR A 37 -16.55 0.04 2.88
CA TYR A 37 -16.99 0.52 1.56
C TYR A 37 -15.89 1.29 0.80
N ASP A 38 -14.65 1.30 1.28
CA ASP A 38 -13.52 1.93 0.59
C ASP A 38 -12.99 1.03 -0.55
N ASN A 39 -13.56 1.22 -1.74
CA ASN A 39 -13.17 0.50 -2.96
C ASN A 39 -11.69 0.70 -3.35
N VAL A 40 -11.11 1.88 -3.06
CA VAL A 40 -9.72 2.19 -3.42
C VAL A 40 -8.75 1.39 -2.54
N SER A 41 -9.02 1.35 -1.23
CA SER A 41 -8.23 0.53 -0.31
C SER A 41 -8.44 -0.96 -0.60
N LEU A 42 -9.65 -1.40 -0.94
CA LEU A 42 -9.95 -2.78 -1.30
C LEU A 42 -9.16 -3.24 -2.53
N ALA A 43 -9.25 -2.51 -3.64
CA ALA A 43 -8.54 -2.84 -4.89
C ALA A 43 -7.03 -2.98 -4.68
N ARG A 44 -6.46 -2.22 -3.73
CA ARG A 44 -5.05 -2.28 -3.37
C ARG A 44 -4.65 -3.58 -2.65
N VAL A 45 -5.41 -3.99 -1.63
CA VAL A 45 -4.99 -5.08 -0.72
C VAL A 45 -5.71 -6.41 -0.99
N ILE A 46 -6.67 -6.44 -1.92
CA ILE A 46 -7.48 -7.64 -2.21
C ILE A 46 -6.65 -8.89 -2.50
N ASN A 47 -5.50 -8.75 -3.17
CA ASN A 47 -4.59 -9.85 -3.53
C ASN A 47 -3.18 -9.70 -2.92
N VAL A 48 -3.05 -8.97 -1.81
CA VAL A 48 -1.79 -8.80 -1.08
C VAL A 48 -2.02 -9.17 0.39
N PRO A 49 -1.56 -10.31 0.91
CA PRO A 49 -0.77 -11.39 0.27
C PRO A 49 -1.54 -12.09 -0.85
N PRO A 50 -0.87 -12.86 -1.73
CA PRO A 50 -1.52 -13.52 -2.86
C PRO A 50 -2.60 -14.50 -2.37
N ARG A 51 -3.85 -14.23 -2.75
CA ARG A 51 -5.03 -15.05 -2.41
C ARG A 51 -5.56 -15.85 -3.59
N GLY A 52 -4.91 -15.77 -4.75
CA GLY A 52 -5.36 -16.43 -5.97
C GLY A 52 -6.56 -15.75 -6.65
N ILE A 53 -6.86 -14.49 -6.30
CA ILE A 53 -7.94 -13.72 -6.91
C ILE A 53 -7.49 -13.19 -8.26
N GLY A 54 -8.13 -13.65 -9.33
CA GLY A 54 -7.80 -13.26 -10.71
C GLY A 54 -8.35 -11.90 -11.11
N SER A 55 -7.74 -11.28 -12.13
CA SER A 55 -8.15 -9.97 -12.66
C SER A 55 -9.60 -9.96 -13.17
N LYS A 56 -10.08 -11.06 -13.75
CA LYS A 56 -11.48 -11.21 -14.20
C LYS A 56 -12.46 -11.08 -13.03
N THR A 57 -12.16 -11.72 -11.91
CA THR A 57 -12.97 -11.67 -10.70
C THR A 57 -13.01 -10.27 -10.12
N ILE A 58 -11.86 -9.58 -10.09
CA ILE A 58 -11.77 -8.19 -9.62
C ILE A 58 -12.62 -7.26 -10.50
N ALA A 59 -12.49 -7.36 -11.83
CA ALA A 59 -13.26 -6.54 -12.76
C ALA A 59 -14.77 -6.81 -12.70
N GLN A 60 -15.18 -8.05 -12.41
CA GLN A 60 -16.58 -8.38 -12.19
C GLN A 60 -17.10 -7.77 -10.88
N LEU A 61 -16.28 -7.78 -9.83
CA LEU A 61 -16.63 -7.19 -8.53
C LEU A 61 -16.76 -5.66 -8.63
N GLU A 62 -15.87 -5.00 -9.37
CA GLU A 62 -15.97 -3.56 -9.66
C GLU A 62 -17.23 -3.17 -10.44
N LYS A 63 -17.77 -4.07 -11.27
CA LYS A 63 -19.04 -3.83 -11.98
C LYS A 63 -20.28 -4.06 -11.11
N TRP A 64 -20.14 -4.88 -10.08
CA TRP A 64 -21.26 -5.31 -9.23
C TRP A 64 -21.52 -4.33 -8.09
N VAL A 65 -20.47 -3.70 -7.56
CA VAL A 65 -20.53 -2.60 -6.57
C VAL A 65 -20.92 -1.30 -7.25
#